data_AF-A0A6N7BHD4-F1
#
_entry.id   AF-A0A6N7BHD4-F1
#
_cell.length_a   1.000
_cell.length_b   1.000
_cell.length_c   1.000
_cell.angle_alpha   90.00
_cell.angle_beta   90.00
_cell.angle_gamma   90.00
#
_symmetry.space_group_name_H-M   'P 1'
#
loop_
_entity.id
_entity.type
_entity.pdbx_description
1 polymer ?
#
loop_
_entity_poly.entity_id
_entity_poly.type
_entity_poly.pdbx_seq_one_letter_code
_entity_poly.pdbx_strand_id
1 'polypeptide(L)'
;MKKTLLILFAIIFIAGSELIAKPRPGISFSFFYSSLRPYGEWIELEADLYAWRPIGISHRWKPYSNGRWSWTSHGWYWDSYEPFGWAVYHYGRWHFDDYYGWIWIPDYEWGPAWVEWRYNDDYIGWAPLPPYASFHIDFGIRFSIGWNAGYNWWNFVHYNRFCDYRLDNYLLDYRRTSRIFSKTKYRNNYYYDRDRIVNGGIDRKFVERRGGYRVDEREIRSTNDRGEYNRSRQRDSDRIYTYRPSENETGRIRNDEKLEIRRSERSISLERDKVTSPRVTDRNFEPQNERTRGDVLGRESNNDERRIERNRNDAERERTLNREREAIQKRNDEDSKALRERGENQKRESQQREINRQREESARREVQQREADRERSRAIERQQSRRSENNSRSESRSESRSSERRR
;
A
#
# COMPACT_ATOMS: atom_id res chain seq x y z
N MET A 1 -35.14 -11.59 -58.58
CA MET A 1 -34.27 -10.41 -58.32
C MET A 1 -34.06 -10.36 -56.81
N LYS A 2 -32.93 -10.86 -56.31
CA LYS A 2 -31.64 -10.17 -56.12
C LYS A 2 -31.68 -9.16 -54.94
N LYS A 3 -30.95 -9.55 -53.86
CA LYS A 3 -29.98 -8.73 -53.07
C LYS A 3 -30.63 -7.67 -52.16
N THR A 4 -30.29 -7.43 -50.89
CA THR A 4 -29.04 -7.37 -50.08
C THR A 4 -29.52 -6.88 -48.68
N LEU A 5 -28.95 -7.13 -47.50
CA LEU A 5 -27.54 -7.09 -47.09
C LEU A 5 -27.44 -7.78 -45.70
N LEU A 6 -26.72 -8.89 -45.67
CA LEU A 6 -26.12 -9.51 -44.49
C LEU A 6 -24.62 -9.22 -44.62
N ILE A 7 -23.92 -9.05 -43.49
CA ILE A 7 -22.46 -8.88 -43.29
C ILE A 7 -21.98 -7.43 -43.05
N LEU A 8 -21.46 -7.20 -41.83
CA LEU A 8 -20.23 -6.47 -41.40
C LEU A 8 -20.52 -5.88 -40.00
N PHE A 9 -20.09 -6.49 -38.89
CA PHE A 9 -18.69 -6.45 -38.45
C PHE A 9 -18.38 -7.67 -37.56
N ALA A 10 -17.60 -8.61 -38.11
CA ALA A 10 -16.63 -9.36 -37.33
C ALA A 10 -15.48 -8.40 -36.96
N ILE A 11 -14.66 -8.77 -35.96
CA ILE A 11 -13.68 -7.94 -35.20
C ILE A 11 -14.43 -7.31 -34.02
N ILE A 12 -14.37 -7.86 -32.80
CA ILE A 12 -13.20 -7.83 -31.90
C ILE A 12 -13.15 -9.18 -31.13
N PHE A 13 -12.54 -10.18 -31.76
CA PHE A 13 -11.88 -11.25 -31.01
C PHE A 13 -10.47 -10.69 -30.76
N ILE A 14 -10.30 -9.86 -29.73
CA ILE A 14 -8.96 -9.59 -29.22
C ILE A 14 -8.54 -10.90 -28.58
N ALA A 15 -7.89 -11.73 -29.41
CA ALA A 15 -6.91 -12.66 -28.91
C ALA A 15 -6.04 -11.86 -27.96
N GLY A 16 -6.12 -12.17 -26.67
CA GLY A 16 -5.13 -11.79 -25.70
C GLY A 16 -3.81 -12.36 -26.20
N SER A 17 -3.13 -11.59 -27.05
CA SER A 17 -1.71 -11.49 -26.87
C SER A 17 -1.58 -10.98 -25.45
N GLU A 18 -1.28 -11.88 -24.52
CA GLU A 18 -0.29 -11.50 -23.53
C GLU A 18 0.79 -10.83 -24.36
N LEU A 19 0.81 -9.50 -24.32
CA LEU A 19 2.04 -8.78 -24.51
C LEU A 19 2.93 -9.37 -23.43
N ILE A 20 3.58 -10.50 -23.74
CA ILE A 20 4.83 -10.86 -23.12
C ILE A 20 5.67 -9.65 -23.50
N ALA A 21 5.65 -8.66 -22.61
CA ALA A 21 6.56 -7.55 -22.67
C ALA A 21 7.90 -8.23 -22.87
N LYS A 22 8.53 -7.99 -24.03
CA LYS A 22 9.90 -8.45 -24.28
C LYS A 22 10.64 -8.16 -22.98
N PRO A 23 11.29 -9.15 -22.33
CA PRO A 23 12.00 -8.90 -21.10
C PRO A 23 12.90 -7.71 -21.39
N ARG A 24 12.58 -6.55 -20.81
CA ARG A 24 13.37 -5.35 -21.05
C ARG A 24 14.78 -5.79 -20.69
N PRO A 25 15.76 -5.71 -21.60
CA PRO A 25 17.10 -6.14 -21.29
C PRO A 25 17.61 -5.22 -20.16
N GLY A 26 17.44 -5.75 -18.96
CA GLY A 26 17.51 -5.02 -17.72
C GLY A 26 18.88 -5.17 -17.09
N ILE A 27 19.01 -4.54 -15.95
CA ILE A 27 20.12 -4.81 -15.04
C ILE A 27 20.18 -6.31 -14.74
N SER A 28 21.37 -6.90 -14.70
CA SER A 28 21.56 -8.35 -14.48
C SER A 28 22.08 -8.62 -13.07
N PHE A 29 21.91 -9.85 -12.59
CA PHE A 29 22.50 -10.27 -11.32
C PHE A 29 24.02 -10.08 -11.30
N SER A 30 24.74 -10.54 -12.33
CA SER A 30 26.20 -10.38 -12.43
C SER A 30 26.62 -8.91 -12.40
N PHE A 31 25.81 -8.01 -12.97
CA PHE A 31 26.04 -6.57 -12.89
C PHE A 31 25.92 -6.04 -11.46
N PHE A 32 24.87 -6.44 -10.73
CA PHE A 32 24.74 -6.11 -9.31
C PHE A 32 25.91 -6.69 -8.51
N TYR A 33 26.25 -7.96 -8.75
CA TYR A 33 27.34 -8.64 -8.07
C TYR A 33 28.63 -7.83 -8.14
N SER A 34 29.08 -7.56 -9.37
CA SER A 34 30.36 -6.91 -9.65
C SER A 34 30.37 -5.47 -9.13
N SER A 35 29.23 -4.76 -9.25
CA SER A 35 29.11 -3.37 -8.79
C SER A 35 29.07 -3.21 -7.26
N LEU A 36 28.56 -4.22 -6.55
CA LEU A 36 28.34 -4.16 -5.10
C LEU A 36 29.40 -4.92 -4.29
N ARG A 37 30.12 -5.87 -4.90
CA ARG A 37 31.21 -6.63 -4.26
C ARG A 37 32.25 -5.74 -3.55
N PRO A 38 32.66 -4.56 -4.07
CA PRO A 38 33.63 -3.72 -3.37
C PRO A 38 33.13 -3.13 -2.04
N TYR A 39 31.81 -3.12 -1.80
CA TYR A 39 31.20 -2.43 -0.65
C TYR A 39 30.55 -3.37 0.36
N GLY A 40 30.55 -4.68 0.09
CA GLY A 40 29.81 -5.63 0.89
C GLY A 40 30.08 -7.07 0.48
N GLU A 41 29.40 -7.99 1.14
CA GLU A 41 29.52 -9.43 0.89
C GLU A 41 28.23 -10.00 0.31
N TRP A 42 28.39 -10.96 -0.59
CA TRP A 42 27.30 -11.72 -1.19
C TRP A 42 27.12 -13.07 -0.51
N ILE A 43 25.87 -13.38 -0.20
CA ILE A 43 25.43 -14.55 0.56
C ILE A 43 24.43 -15.32 -0.30
N GLU A 44 24.69 -16.59 -0.56
CA GLU A 44 23.71 -17.52 -1.13
C GLU A 44 22.80 -18.03 -0.01
N LEU A 45 21.52 -17.65 -0.05
CA LEU A 45 20.51 -18.06 0.92
C LEU A 45 19.94 -19.43 0.57
N GLU A 46 19.70 -19.66 -0.72
CA GLU A 46 19.24 -20.89 -1.34
C GLU A 46 19.71 -20.91 -2.80
N ALA A 47 19.61 -22.06 -3.48
CA ALA A 47 19.79 -22.12 -4.92
C ALA A 47 18.94 -21.02 -5.59
N ASP A 48 19.61 -20.13 -6.32
CA ASP A 48 19.03 -19.00 -7.08
C ASP A 48 18.47 -17.83 -6.24
N LEU A 49 18.73 -17.81 -4.93
CA LEU A 49 18.37 -16.70 -4.04
C LEU A 49 19.62 -16.14 -3.35
N TYR A 50 20.02 -14.95 -3.78
CA TYR A 50 21.22 -14.25 -3.30
C TYR A 50 20.84 -13.00 -2.52
N ALA A 51 21.59 -12.74 -1.48
CA ALA A 51 21.50 -11.53 -0.69
C ALA A 51 22.86 -10.84 -0.64
N TRP A 52 22.85 -9.52 -0.49
CA TRP A 52 24.04 -8.71 -0.27
C TRP A 52 23.90 -7.98 1.06
N ARG A 53 25.01 -7.82 1.78
CA ARG A 53 25.04 -6.91 2.95
C ARG A 53 26.24 -5.98 2.88
N PRO A 54 26.09 -4.70 3.27
CA PRO A 54 27.20 -3.78 3.38
C PRO A 54 28.15 -4.21 4.51
N ILE A 55 29.45 -3.98 4.28
CA ILE A 55 30.50 -4.13 5.30
C ILE A 55 31.11 -2.77 5.63
N GLY A 56 31.76 -2.64 6.78
CA GLY A 56 32.42 -1.39 7.18
C GLY A 56 31.46 -0.23 7.52
N ILE A 57 30.20 -0.54 7.82
CA ILE A 57 29.18 0.44 8.22
C ILE A 57 28.99 0.48 9.75
N SER A 58 28.47 1.60 10.26
CA SER A 58 28.17 1.77 11.68
C SER A 58 27.14 0.77 12.19
N HIS A 59 27.25 0.32 13.44
CA HIS A 59 26.24 -0.53 14.08
C HIS A 59 24.86 0.14 14.22
N ARG A 60 24.79 1.47 14.11
CA ARG A 60 23.54 2.26 14.13
C ARG A 60 22.93 2.43 12.74
N TRP A 61 23.65 2.00 11.71
CA TRP A 61 23.23 2.15 10.32
C TRP A 61 21.98 1.33 10.03
N LYS A 62 21.11 1.90 9.20
CA LYS A 62 19.94 1.22 8.64
C LYS A 62 19.76 1.63 7.18
N PRO A 63 19.08 0.84 6.35
CA PRO A 63 18.65 1.28 5.03
C PRO A 63 17.92 2.64 5.11
N TYR A 64 18.15 3.49 4.12
CA TYR A 64 17.56 4.83 4.04
C TYR A 64 17.89 5.73 5.24
N SER A 65 19.12 5.66 5.76
CA SER A 65 19.58 6.55 6.86
C SER A 65 20.65 7.56 6.44
N ASN A 66 21.48 7.24 5.44
CA ASN A 66 22.55 8.12 4.96
C ASN A 66 22.22 8.71 3.58
N GLY A 67 21.55 9.86 3.59
CA GLY A 67 21.01 10.50 2.40
C GLY A 67 20.01 11.59 2.78
N ARG A 68 19.14 11.95 1.85
CA ARG A 68 18.02 12.87 2.08
C ARG A 68 16.79 12.49 1.26
N TRP A 69 15.63 12.92 1.73
CA TRP A 69 14.40 12.87 0.94
C TRP A 69 14.27 14.12 0.08
N SER A 70 14.08 13.91 -1.22
CA SER A 70 13.84 14.98 -2.19
C SER A 70 12.53 14.74 -2.92
N TRP A 71 11.78 15.81 -3.17
CA TRP A 71 10.59 15.72 -4.02
C TRP A 71 10.98 15.84 -5.48
N THR A 72 10.49 14.94 -6.33
CA THR A 72 10.79 14.89 -7.76
C THR A 72 9.53 14.55 -8.56
N SER A 73 9.66 14.45 -9.88
CA SER A 73 8.58 13.93 -10.74
C SER A 73 8.19 12.48 -10.41
N HIS A 74 8.97 11.74 -9.62
CA HIS A 74 8.66 10.39 -9.13
C HIS A 74 8.14 10.41 -7.67
N GLY A 75 7.76 11.58 -7.15
CA GLY A 75 7.38 11.76 -5.75
C GLY A 75 8.60 11.82 -4.84
N TRP A 76 8.51 11.24 -3.64
CA TRP A 76 9.61 11.14 -2.69
C TRP A 76 10.70 10.20 -3.22
N TYR A 77 11.81 10.80 -3.59
CA TYR A 77 13.03 10.14 -4.03
C TYR A 77 14.04 10.09 -2.89
N TRP A 78 14.70 8.94 -2.71
CA TRP A 78 15.81 8.82 -1.78
C TRP A 78 17.13 9.13 -2.48
N ASP A 79 17.73 10.26 -2.13
CA ASP A 79 19.04 10.70 -2.61
C ASP A 79 20.13 10.24 -1.63
N SER A 80 20.75 9.08 -1.92
CA SER A 80 21.69 8.43 -1.01
C SER A 80 23.11 8.96 -1.14
N TYR A 81 23.80 9.11 -0.01
CA TYR A 81 25.24 9.42 0.04
C TYR A 81 26.11 8.17 0.19
N GLU A 82 25.58 7.00 -0.11
CA GLU A 82 26.35 5.77 -0.20
C GLU A 82 26.68 5.40 -1.65
N PRO A 83 27.91 4.92 -1.93
CA PRO A 83 28.32 4.59 -3.29
C PRO A 83 27.48 3.47 -3.92
N PHE A 84 26.93 2.57 -3.11
CA PHE A 84 26.03 1.50 -3.54
C PHE A 84 24.55 1.92 -3.63
N GLY A 85 24.19 3.12 -3.16
CA GLY A 85 22.80 3.55 -2.97
C GLY A 85 21.95 3.54 -4.25
N TRP A 86 22.56 3.85 -5.40
CA TRP A 86 21.90 3.78 -6.71
C TRP A 86 21.23 2.43 -6.99
N ALA A 87 21.82 1.34 -6.50
CA ALA A 87 21.32 -0.01 -6.70
C ALA A 87 20.33 -0.30 -5.58
N VAL A 88 20.82 -0.40 -4.35
CA VAL A 88 20.08 -1.03 -3.25
C VAL A 88 18.87 -0.25 -2.73
N TYR A 89 18.72 1.02 -3.11
CA TYR A 89 17.55 1.84 -2.76
C TYR A 89 16.57 2.05 -3.91
N HIS A 90 16.97 1.74 -5.14
CA HIS A 90 16.12 1.88 -6.32
C HIS A 90 15.77 0.55 -6.96
N TYR A 91 16.53 -0.49 -6.67
CA TYR A 91 16.37 -1.87 -7.09
C TYR A 91 16.36 -2.75 -5.84
N GLY A 92 15.59 -3.83 -5.84
CA GLY A 92 15.54 -4.79 -4.74
C GLY A 92 14.77 -4.38 -3.49
N ARG A 93 14.92 -5.19 -2.44
CA ARG A 93 14.22 -5.08 -1.15
C ARG A 93 15.16 -5.41 0.00
N TRP A 94 14.88 -4.86 1.18
CA TRP A 94 15.70 -5.11 2.37
C TRP A 94 14.99 -6.03 3.35
N HIS A 95 15.72 -6.97 3.92
CA HIS A 95 15.28 -7.81 5.03
C HIS A 95 16.24 -7.66 6.19
N PHE A 96 15.71 -7.67 7.42
CA PHE A 96 16.53 -7.72 8.61
C PHE A 96 16.59 -9.16 9.11
N ASP A 97 17.79 -9.73 9.07
CA ASP A 97 18.08 -11.03 9.66
C ASP A 97 18.81 -10.85 10.99
N ASP A 98 18.51 -11.70 11.98
CA ASP A 98 19.07 -11.55 13.33
C ASP A 98 20.58 -11.89 13.38
N TYR A 99 21.09 -12.66 12.42
CA TYR A 99 22.50 -13.05 12.35
C TYR A 99 23.30 -12.12 11.42
N TYR A 100 22.81 -11.88 10.20
CA TYR A 100 23.51 -11.05 9.21
C TYR A 100 23.21 -9.55 9.35
N GLY A 101 22.19 -9.17 10.12
CA GLY A 101 21.65 -7.82 10.14
C GLY A 101 20.87 -7.51 8.87
N TRP A 102 20.99 -6.27 8.39
CA TRP A 102 20.34 -5.85 7.15
C TRP A 102 20.98 -6.50 5.93
N ILE A 103 20.16 -7.25 5.20
CA ILE A 103 20.50 -7.83 3.91
C ILE A 103 19.58 -7.28 2.82
N TRP A 104 20.11 -7.16 1.61
CA TRP A 104 19.40 -6.70 0.44
C TRP A 104 19.24 -7.85 -0.55
N ILE A 105 18.02 -8.02 -1.06
CA ILE A 105 17.68 -9.02 -2.07
C ILE A 105 17.45 -8.27 -3.39
N PRO A 106 18.16 -8.63 -4.48
CA PRO A 106 18.00 -7.98 -5.77
C PRO A 106 16.59 -8.10 -6.34
N ASP A 107 16.17 -7.04 -7.01
CA ASP A 107 14.99 -6.97 -7.88
C ASP A 107 15.34 -6.03 -9.04
N TYR A 108 14.71 -6.21 -10.18
CA TYR A 108 15.04 -5.54 -11.44
C TYR A 108 14.11 -4.38 -11.75
N GLU A 109 13.03 -4.22 -10.97
CA GLU A 109 12.14 -3.07 -11.07
C GLU A 109 12.74 -1.83 -10.39
N TRP A 110 12.92 -0.75 -11.16
CA TRP A 110 13.40 0.52 -10.63
C TRP A 110 12.26 1.29 -9.95
N GLY A 111 12.54 1.87 -8.79
CA GLY A 111 11.65 2.81 -8.10
C GLY A 111 12.41 4.00 -7.46
N PRO A 112 11.73 5.12 -7.16
CA PRO A 112 12.36 6.28 -6.54
C PRO A 112 12.83 6.03 -5.10
N ALA A 113 12.18 5.10 -4.41
CA ALA A 113 12.57 4.46 -3.16
C ALA A 113 11.58 3.30 -2.90
N TRP A 114 12.00 2.27 -2.18
CA TRP A 114 11.14 1.17 -1.76
C TRP A 114 10.99 1.15 -0.24
N VAL A 115 10.06 1.96 0.25
CA VAL A 115 9.79 2.14 1.69
C VAL A 115 8.30 2.14 2.01
N GLU A 116 7.98 1.72 3.23
CA GLU A 116 6.70 1.96 3.89
C GLU A 116 6.72 3.31 4.60
N TRP A 117 5.56 3.97 4.70
CA TRP A 117 5.45 5.27 5.37
C TRP A 117 4.61 5.21 6.63
N ARG A 118 5.05 5.95 7.65
CA ARG A 118 4.29 6.24 8.85
C ARG A 118 4.42 7.69 9.22
N TYR A 119 3.38 8.23 9.84
CA TYR A 119 3.36 9.63 10.20
C TYR A 119 2.39 9.92 11.33
N ASN A 120 2.67 10.98 12.08
CA ASN A 120 1.70 11.63 12.94
C ASN A 120 1.83 13.14 12.77
N ASP A 121 1.43 13.89 13.80
CA ASP A 121 1.43 15.34 13.76
C ASP A 121 2.83 15.98 13.78
N ASP A 122 3.80 15.33 14.42
CA ASP A 122 5.13 15.88 14.68
C ASP A 122 6.23 15.15 13.89
N TYR A 123 6.02 13.86 13.62
CA TYR A 123 7.01 12.97 13.05
C TYR A 123 6.53 12.34 11.75
N ILE A 124 7.49 12.18 10.85
CA ILE A 124 7.42 11.36 9.65
C ILE A 124 8.44 10.24 9.77
N GLY A 125 8.08 9.06 9.31
CA GLY A 125 8.97 7.91 9.34
C GLY A 125 8.78 6.98 8.17
N TRP A 126 9.84 6.22 7.92
CA TRP A 126 9.92 5.25 6.84
C TRP A 126 10.66 4.01 7.30
N ALA A 127 10.28 2.86 6.76
CA ALA A 127 11.01 1.60 6.89
C ALA A 127 11.18 1.00 5.50
N PRO A 128 12.27 0.30 5.20
CA PRO A 128 12.44 -0.31 3.89
C PRO A 128 11.38 -1.39 3.64
N LEU A 129 10.95 -1.52 2.39
CA LEU A 129 10.05 -2.59 2.00
C LEU A 129 10.77 -3.95 2.03
N PRO A 130 10.11 -5.00 2.55
CA PRO A 130 10.66 -6.35 2.60
C PRO A 130 10.66 -7.04 1.23
N PRO A 131 11.37 -8.16 1.09
CA PRO A 131 11.33 -9.02 -0.10
C PRO A 131 9.96 -9.63 -0.40
N TYR A 132 8.97 -9.44 0.47
CA TYR A 132 7.58 -9.87 0.29
C TYR A 132 6.72 -8.81 -0.41
N ALA A 133 7.26 -7.61 -0.66
CA ALA A 133 6.52 -6.48 -1.19
C ALA A 133 6.79 -6.27 -2.68
N SER A 134 5.76 -6.35 -3.50
CA SER A 134 5.80 -6.04 -4.94
C SER A 134 4.95 -4.80 -5.26
N PHE A 135 5.34 -4.06 -6.29
CA PHE A 135 4.49 -3.01 -6.86
C PHE A 135 3.54 -3.61 -7.90
N HIS A 136 2.33 -3.09 -7.95
CA HIS A 136 1.33 -3.37 -8.95
C HIS A 136 0.66 -2.07 -9.39
N ILE A 137 0.44 -1.92 -10.69
CA ILE A 137 -0.10 -0.69 -11.29
C ILE A 137 -1.46 -0.28 -10.72
N ASP A 138 -2.33 -1.26 -10.41
CA ASP A 138 -3.72 -1.00 -10.03
C ASP A 138 -3.90 -0.59 -8.56
N PHE A 139 -3.00 -1.02 -7.67
CA PHE A 139 -3.18 -0.88 -6.21
C PHE A 139 -1.90 -0.52 -5.44
N GLY A 140 -0.79 -0.26 -6.12
CA GLY A 140 0.47 0.11 -5.49
C GLY A 140 1.18 -1.09 -4.87
N ILE A 141 1.61 -0.96 -3.61
CA ILE A 141 2.36 -2.03 -2.92
C ILE A 141 1.42 -3.14 -2.41
N ARG A 142 1.77 -4.39 -2.71
CA ARG A 142 1.14 -5.60 -2.17
C ARG A 142 2.17 -6.48 -1.50
N PHE A 143 1.77 -7.09 -0.39
CA PHE A 143 2.56 -8.07 0.34
C PHE A 143 2.06 -9.49 0.02
N SER A 144 2.99 -10.42 -0.13
CA SER A 144 2.70 -11.86 -0.30
C SER A 144 2.31 -12.54 1.03
N ILE A 145 2.57 -11.90 2.16
CA ILE A 145 2.28 -12.38 3.52
C ILE A 145 1.63 -11.29 4.39
N GLY A 146 1.12 -11.69 5.55
CA GLY A 146 0.74 -10.75 6.62
C GLY A 146 1.97 -10.05 7.19
N TRP A 147 2.38 -8.95 6.59
CA TRP A 147 3.62 -8.25 6.94
C TRP A 147 3.42 -7.16 7.98
N ASN A 148 4.39 -7.04 8.90
CA ASN A 148 4.51 -5.89 9.80
C ASN A 148 6.00 -5.59 10.05
N ALA A 149 6.46 -4.42 9.63
CA ALA A 149 7.82 -3.97 9.93
C ALA A 149 7.99 -3.65 11.41
N GLY A 150 8.90 -4.36 12.09
CA GLY A 150 9.24 -4.13 13.49
C GLY A 150 9.64 -2.68 13.76
N TYR A 151 9.22 -2.12 14.90
CA TYR A 151 9.38 -0.69 15.19
C TYR A 151 10.86 -0.23 15.09
N ASN A 152 11.83 -1.06 15.45
CA ASN A 152 13.26 -0.77 15.41
C ASN A 152 13.80 -0.55 13.99
N TRP A 153 13.09 -1.04 12.97
CA TRP A 153 13.44 -0.88 11.55
C TRP A 153 13.04 0.48 10.99
N TRP A 154 12.18 1.22 11.70
CA TRP A 154 11.74 2.54 11.28
C TRP A 154 12.79 3.60 11.55
N ASN A 155 12.98 4.46 10.56
CA ASN A 155 13.61 5.76 10.69
C ASN A 155 12.50 6.78 10.97
N PHE A 156 12.69 7.64 11.96
CA PHE A 156 11.78 8.75 12.24
C PHE A 156 12.56 10.04 12.39
N VAL A 157 11.92 11.13 11.99
CA VAL A 157 12.45 12.48 12.10
C VAL A 157 11.30 13.46 12.27
N HIS A 158 11.59 14.62 12.87
CA HIS A 158 10.64 15.72 12.92
C HIS A 158 10.48 16.37 11.53
N TYR A 159 9.30 16.87 11.18
CA TYR A 159 9.03 17.37 9.81
C TYR A 159 10.01 18.46 9.36
N ASN A 160 10.39 19.38 10.26
CA ASN A 160 11.33 20.49 10.02
C ASN A 160 12.78 20.07 9.75
N ARG A 161 13.07 18.76 9.73
CA ARG A 161 14.38 18.18 9.37
C ARG A 161 14.29 17.12 8.26
N PHE A 162 13.08 16.83 7.76
CA PHE A 162 12.84 15.68 6.88
C PHE A 162 13.58 15.76 5.53
N CYS A 163 13.71 16.97 4.97
CA CYS A 163 14.43 17.22 3.72
C CYS A 163 15.85 17.77 3.94
N ASP A 164 16.37 17.74 5.16
CA ASP A 164 17.70 18.26 5.46
C ASP A 164 18.78 17.46 4.74
N TYR A 165 19.85 18.15 4.30
CA TYR A 165 20.98 17.51 3.64
C TYR A 165 21.63 16.43 4.52
N ARG A 166 21.76 16.66 5.83
CA ARG A 166 22.35 15.70 6.79
C ARG A 166 21.27 15.07 7.66
N LEU A 167 20.32 14.39 7.02
CA LEU A 167 19.18 13.74 7.67
C LEU A 167 19.62 12.75 8.77
N ASP A 168 20.76 12.09 8.57
CA ASP A 168 21.41 11.13 9.48
C ASP A 168 21.54 11.66 10.91
N ASN A 169 21.83 12.95 11.06
CA ASN A 169 22.02 13.60 12.36
C ASN A 169 20.72 13.80 13.16
N TYR A 170 19.57 13.71 12.50
CA TYR A 170 18.26 14.00 13.10
C TYR A 170 17.40 12.76 13.28
N LEU A 171 17.87 11.60 12.81
CA LEU A 171 17.16 10.34 13.00
C LEU A 171 17.04 10.00 14.48
N LEU A 172 15.83 9.62 14.88
CA LEU A 172 15.57 9.24 16.26
C LEU A 172 16.25 7.92 16.62
N ASP A 173 16.78 7.88 17.84
CA ASP A 173 17.32 6.67 18.44
C ASP A 173 16.24 5.61 18.67
N TYR A 174 16.64 4.32 18.61
CA TYR A 174 15.75 3.18 18.72
C TYR A 174 14.85 3.20 19.98
N ARG A 175 15.34 3.77 21.10
CA ARG A 175 14.57 3.88 22.35
C ARG A 175 13.35 4.78 22.23
N ARG A 176 13.40 5.81 21.37
CA ARG A 176 12.28 6.74 21.15
C ARG A 176 11.33 6.21 20.07
N THR A 177 11.85 5.43 19.13
CA THR A 177 11.10 4.90 17.99
C THR A 177 9.86 4.10 18.41
N SER A 178 9.93 3.24 19.44
CA SER A 178 8.77 2.43 19.86
C SER A 178 7.56 3.27 20.29
N ARG A 179 7.80 4.33 21.08
CA ARG A 179 6.76 5.24 21.58
C ARG A 179 6.11 6.08 20.48
N ILE A 180 6.88 6.40 19.44
CA ILE A 180 6.40 7.19 18.30
C ILE A 180 5.67 6.27 17.34
N PHE A 181 6.21 5.07 17.07
CA PHE A 181 5.61 4.07 16.21
C PHE A 181 4.16 3.77 16.62
N SER A 182 3.89 3.58 17.92
CA SER A 182 2.52 3.30 18.41
C SER A 182 1.53 4.46 18.24
N LYS A 183 2.01 5.69 18.04
CA LYS A 183 1.19 6.91 17.86
C LYS A 183 1.10 7.38 16.42
N THR A 184 1.67 6.62 15.48
CA THR A 184 1.69 6.98 14.06
C THR A 184 0.67 6.18 13.28
N LYS A 185 0.28 6.72 12.12
CA LYS A 185 -0.61 6.10 11.15
C LYS A 185 0.22 5.58 9.99
N TYR A 186 -0.17 4.43 9.46
CA TYR A 186 0.42 3.87 8.25
C TYR A 186 -0.08 4.57 6.99
N ARG A 187 0.75 4.68 5.96
CA ARG A 187 0.36 5.17 4.64
C ARG A 187 1.07 4.39 3.53
N ASN A 188 0.29 3.82 2.63
CA ASN A 188 0.76 3.28 1.36
C ASN A 188 0.24 4.20 0.25
N ASN A 189 1.15 4.77 -0.54
CA ASN A 189 0.83 5.75 -1.58
C ASN A 189 1.80 5.62 -2.75
N TYR A 190 1.91 4.40 -3.28
CA TYR A 190 2.59 4.12 -4.54
C TYR A 190 1.57 4.01 -5.65
N TYR A 191 1.86 4.60 -6.80
CA TYR A 191 1.00 4.54 -7.98
C TYR A 191 1.83 4.69 -9.25
N TYR A 192 1.21 4.39 -10.39
CA TYR A 192 1.82 4.59 -11.70
C TYR A 192 1.25 5.86 -12.34
N ASP A 193 2.11 6.75 -12.81
CA ASP A 193 1.72 7.99 -13.50
C ASP A 193 2.67 8.25 -14.67
N ARG A 194 2.16 8.59 -15.85
CA ARG A 194 2.97 9.01 -17.02
C ARG A 194 4.25 8.17 -17.21
N ASP A 195 4.05 6.87 -17.31
CA ASP A 195 5.07 5.83 -17.48
C ASP A 195 6.14 5.71 -16.39
N ARG A 196 5.81 6.10 -15.16
CA ARG A 196 6.73 6.01 -14.03
C ARG A 196 6.03 5.54 -12.76
N ILE A 197 6.78 4.81 -11.95
CA ILE A 197 6.40 4.49 -10.57
C ILE A 197 6.62 5.75 -9.73
N VAL A 198 5.59 6.16 -9.01
CA VAL A 198 5.60 7.33 -8.14
C VAL A 198 5.47 6.88 -6.69
N ASN A 199 6.45 7.25 -5.87
CA ASN A 199 6.37 7.14 -4.41
C ASN A 199 5.74 8.42 -3.86
N GLY A 200 4.42 8.49 -3.84
CA GLY A 200 3.71 9.65 -3.33
C GLY A 200 3.88 9.85 -1.82
N GLY A 201 4.24 8.79 -1.08
CA GLY A 201 4.45 8.78 0.37
C GLY A 201 3.46 9.65 1.15
N ILE A 202 3.98 10.43 2.11
CA ILE A 202 3.20 11.47 2.81
C ILE A 202 3.01 12.68 1.87
N ASP A 203 1.81 13.26 1.83
CA ASP A 203 1.51 14.40 0.95
C ASP A 203 2.53 15.56 1.13
N ARG A 204 3.09 16.06 0.02
CA ARG A 204 4.08 17.14 0.02
C ARG A 204 3.57 18.39 0.76
N LYS A 205 2.33 18.82 0.48
CA LYS A 205 1.77 20.02 1.14
C LYS A 205 1.60 19.79 2.64
N PHE A 206 1.29 18.57 3.06
CA PHE A 206 1.26 18.21 4.48
C PHE A 206 2.64 18.33 5.12
N VAL A 207 3.69 17.80 4.47
CA VAL A 207 5.08 17.93 4.93
C VAL A 207 5.48 19.41 5.04
N GLU A 208 5.17 20.23 4.03
CA GLU A 208 5.47 21.68 4.03
C GLU A 208 4.78 22.39 5.21
N ARG A 209 3.47 22.12 5.42
CA ARG A 209 2.70 22.74 6.53
C ARG A 209 3.25 22.36 7.90
N ARG A 210 3.62 21.09 8.11
CA ARG A 210 4.17 20.62 9.40
C ARG A 210 5.63 20.99 9.60
N GLY A 211 6.38 21.07 8.51
CA GLY A 211 7.79 21.38 8.52
C GLY A 211 8.09 22.87 8.67
N GLY A 212 7.20 23.74 8.19
CA GLY A 212 7.43 25.18 8.17
C GLY A 212 8.40 25.63 7.08
N TYR A 213 8.53 24.86 5.99
CA TYR A 213 9.36 25.18 4.83
C TYR A 213 8.67 24.78 3.53
N ARG A 214 9.14 25.32 2.40
CA ARG A 214 8.72 24.88 1.08
C ARG A 214 9.61 23.73 0.62
N VAL A 215 9.01 22.70 0.05
CA VAL A 215 9.73 21.58 -0.55
C VAL A 215 9.74 21.87 -2.03
N ASP A 216 10.85 22.30 -2.63
CA ASP A 216 10.88 22.52 -4.08
C ASP A 216 11.04 21.20 -4.84
N GLU A 217 10.42 21.12 -6.02
CA GLU A 217 10.60 19.95 -6.89
C GLU A 217 11.99 20.01 -7.54
N ARG A 218 12.74 18.92 -7.40
CA ARG A 218 14.06 18.76 -8.01
C ARG A 218 13.97 17.96 -9.30
N GLU A 219 14.75 18.40 -10.29
CA GLU A 219 14.83 17.74 -11.59
C GLU A 219 15.62 16.44 -11.44
N ILE A 220 15.02 15.30 -11.79
CA ILE A 220 15.70 14.01 -11.80
C ILE A 220 16.15 13.64 -13.21
N ARG A 221 17.45 13.41 -13.37
CA ARG A 221 18.07 12.99 -14.63
C ARG A 221 18.66 11.59 -14.51
N SER A 222 18.35 10.73 -15.47
CA SER A 222 18.99 9.42 -15.56
C SER A 222 20.33 9.55 -16.28
N THR A 223 21.36 8.87 -15.77
CA THR A 223 22.67 8.76 -16.43
C THR A 223 23.12 7.31 -16.47
N ASN A 224 23.82 6.92 -17.53
CA ASN A 224 24.53 5.64 -17.65
C ASN A 224 26.04 5.81 -17.38
N ASP A 225 26.50 7.00 -17.00
CA ASP A 225 27.88 7.24 -16.59
C ASP A 225 27.98 7.16 -15.05
N ARG A 226 28.65 6.10 -14.60
CA ARG A 226 28.91 5.85 -13.18
C ARG A 226 29.75 6.96 -12.52
N GLY A 227 30.71 7.51 -13.25
CA GLY A 227 31.58 8.59 -12.80
C GLY A 227 30.86 9.93 -12.71
N GLU A 228 29.92 10.22 -13.61
CA GLU A 228 29.02 11.38 -13.49
C GLU A 228 28.18 11.28 -12.21
N TYR A 229 27.50 10.15 -11.99
CA TYR A 229 26.71 9.91 -10.79
C TYR A 229 27.52 10.11 -9.50
N ASN A 230 28.73 9.56 -9.43
CA ASN A 230 29.59 9.71 -8.26
C ASN A 230 30.01 11.16 -7.99
N ARG A 231 30.19 11.99 -9.03
CA ARG A 231 30.55 13.42 -8.88
C ARG A 231 29.37 14.30 -8.45
N SER A 232 28.14 13.88 -8.73
CA SER A 232 26.92 14.64 -8.42
C SER A 232 26.30 14.31 -7.06
N ARG A 233 26.51 13.09 -6.54
CA ARG A 233 25.80 12.51 -5.38
C ARG A 233 25.93 13.26 -4.05
N GLN A 234 26.92 14.15 -3.93
CA GLN A 234 27.15 14.95 -2.71
C GLN A 234 27.02 16.46 -2.96
N ARG A 235 26.41 16.86 -4.07
CA ARG A 235 26.16 18.27 -4.37
C ARG A 235 24.75 18.62 -3.90
N ASP A 236 24.62 19.74 -3.20
CA ASP A 236 23.32 20.33 -3.01
C ASP A 236 22.96 21.13 -4.27
N SER A 237 22.09 20.54 -5.09
CA SER A 237 21.73 21.01 -6.41
C SER A 237 20.24 20.84 -6.60
N ASP A 238 19.65 21.68 -7.45
CA ASP A 238 18.28 21.53 -7.96
C ASP A 238 18.11 20.27 -8.81
N ARG A 239 19.22 19.70 -9.28
CA ARG A 239 19.29 18.48 -10.08
C ARG A 239 19.78 17.28 -9.28
N ILE A 240 19.09 16.16 -9.45
CA ILE A 240 19.45 14.85 -8.92
C ILE A 240 19.79 13.93 -10.09
N TYR A 241 20.96 13.30 -10.04
CA TYR A 241 21.35 12.30 -11.03
C TYR A 241 21.09 10.90 -10.46
N THR A 242 20.31 10.11 -11.18
CA THR A 242 20.06 8.70 -10.87
C THR A 242 20.80 7.83 -11.87
N TYR A 243 21.71 6.99 -11.38
CA TYR A 243 22.43 6.08 -12.26
C TYR A 243 21.54 4.90 -12.64
N ARG A 244 21.31 4.75 -13.93
CA ARG A 244 20.54 3.65 -14.53
C ARG A 244 21.41 3.03 -15.63
N PRO A 245 22.05 1.88 -15.38
CA PRO A 245 22.98 1.29 -16.33
C PRO A 245 22.26 0.93 -17.63
N SER A 246 22.97 1.14 -18.73
CA SER A 246 22.45 0.79 -20.06
C SER A 246 22.57 -0.71 -20.31
N GLU A 247 21.73 -1.24 -21.21
CA GLU A 247 21.80 -2.64 -21.65
C GLU A 247 23.21 -3.06 -22.10
N ASN A 248 23.91 -2.18 -22.82
CA ASN A 248 25.28 -2.44 -23.29
C ASN A 248 26.28 -2.61 -22.14
N GLU A 249 26.04 -1.95 -21.01
CA GLU A 249 26.90 -2.01 -19.83
C GLU A 249 26.64 -3.29 -19.03
N THR A 250 25.37 -3.66 -18.88
CA THR A 250 24.95 -4.86 -18.13
C THR A 250 25.31 -6.15 -18.85
N GLY A 251 25.36 -6.11 -20.19
CA GLY A 251 25.77 -7.24 -21.03
C GLY A 251 27.28 -7.56 -21.00
N ARG A 252 28.15 -6.57 -20.74
CA ARG A 252 29.61 -6.76 -20.73
C ARG A 252 30.12 -7.58 -19.54
N ILE A 253 29.43 -7.49 -18.40
CA ILE A 253 29.82 -8.17 -17.17
C ILE A 253 29.41 -9.67 -17.19
N ARG A 254 28.63 -10.10 -18.19
CA ARG A 254 28.03 -11.45 -18.20
C ARG A 254 29.02 -12.62 -18.25
N ASN A 255 30.28 -12.45 -18.66
CA ASN A 255 31.06 -13.61 -19.13
C ASN A 255 32.40 -13.94 -18.44
N ASP A 256 33.01 -13.09 -17.60
CA ASP A 256 34.43 -13.34 -17.20
C ASP A 256 34.77 -13.30 -15.70
N GLU A 257 33.86 -12.91 -14.79
CA GLU A 257 34.19 -12.84 -13.35
C GLU A 257 33.74 -14.09 -12.58
N LYS A 258 34.69 -14.76 -11.91
CA LYS A 258 34.40 -15.80 -10.92
C LYS A 258 33.67 -15.17 -9.74
N LEU A 259 32.39 -15.52 -9.57
CA LEU A 259 31.56 -15.04 -8.48
C LEU A 259 31.95 -15.75 -7.18
N GLU A 260 32.63 -15.03 -6.30
CA GLU A 260 32.87 -15.44 -4.92
C GLU A 260 31.62 -15.14 -4.09
N ILE A 261 30.74 -16.13 -3.95
CA ILE A 261 29.52 -16.04 -3.14
C ILE A 261 29.64 -17.05 -2.00
N ARG A 262 29.45 -16.58 -0.77
CA ARG A 262 29.49 -17.44 0.42
C ARG A 262 28.13 -18.08 0.63
N ARG A 263 28.06 -19.38 0.86
CA ARG A 263 26.82 -20.00 1.33
C ARG A 263 26.49 -19.51 2.73
N SER A 264 25.21 -19.31 2.99
CA SER A 264 24.77 -18.95 4.33
C SER A 264 25.22 -20.00 5.35
N GLU A 265 25.86 -19.53 6.42
CA GLU A 265 26.35 -20.37 7.52
C GLU A 265 25.22 -20.89 8.42
N ARG A 266 24.02 -20.29 8.34
CA ARG A 266 22.85 -20.61 9.17
C ARG A 266 21.53 -20.49 8.41
N SER A 267 20.47 -21.04 9.00
CA SER A 267 19.10 -20.76 8.59
C SER A 267 18.79 -19.28 8.81
N ILE A 268 18.28 -18.63 7.77
CA ILE A 268 17.86 -17.22 7.78
C ILE A 268 16.40 -17.10 8.22
N SER A 269 16.00 -15.96 8.82
CA SER A 269 14.60 -15.69 9.21
C SER A 269 13.63 -15.40 8.05
N LEU A 270 14.12 -15.41 6.80
CA LEU A 270 13.34 -15.12 5.59
C LEU A 270 12.51 -16.33 5.14
N GLU A 271 11.21 -16.15 4.93
CA GLU A 271 10.27 -17.09 4.29
C GLU A 271 10.47 -17.10 2.76
N ARG A 272 11.45 -17.88 2.31
CA ARG A 272 11.99 -17.86 0.95
C ARG A 272 10.97 -18.18 -0.15
N ASP A 273 9.95 -18.97 0.14
CA ASP A 273 8.86 -19.32 -0.79
C ASP A 273 7.87 -18.18 -1.00
N LYS A 274 7.89 -17.15 -0.14
CA LYS A 274 7.01 -15.98 -0.20
C LYS A 274 7.69 -14.75 -0.81
N VAL A 275 8.99 -14.81 -1.07
CA VAL A 275 9.73 -13.71 -1.69
C VAL A 275 9.15 -13.40 -3.06
N THR A 276 8.83 -12.14 -3.32
CA THR A 276 8.23 -11.67 -4.59
C THR A 276 9.29 -11.29 -5.64
N SER A 277 10.52 -11.03 -5.21
CA SER A 277 11.63 -10.71 -6.11
C SER A 277 11.96 -11.91 -7.03
N PRO A 278 12.31 -11.66 -8.30
CA PRO A 278 12.63 -12.74 -9.24
C PRO A 278 13.83 -13.57 -8.77
N ARG A 279 13.69 -14.91 -8.81
CA ARG A 279 14.83 -15.82 -8.61
C ARG A 279 15.83 -15.67 -9.74
N VAL A 280 17.12 -15.80 -9.44
CA VAL A 280 18.19 -15.69 -10.43
C VAL A 280 18.25 -16.97 -11.25
N THR A 281 17.54 -17.01 -12.37
CA THR A 281 17.52 -18.15 -13.31
C THR A 281 18.57 -17.98 -14.41
N ASP A 282 19.81 -17.64 -14.07
CA ASP A 282 20.84 -17.46 -15.09
C ASP A 282 21.41 -18.84 -15.50
N ARG A 283 21.09 -19.31 -16.72
CA ARG A 283 21.51 -20.64 -17.22
C ARG A 283 23.02 -20.79 -17.38
N ASN A 284 23.77 -19.70 -17.30
CA ASN A 284 25.24 -19.67 -17.35
C ASN A 284 25.89 -19.66 -15.96
N PHE A 285 25.11 -19.80 -14.89
CA PHE A 285 25.57 -19.74 -13.51
C PHE A 285 25.79 -21.15 -12.95
N GLU A 286 27.06 -21.56 -12.82
CA GLU A 286 27.45 -22.71 -11.99
C GLU A 286 28.27 -22.22 -10.78
N PRO A 287 27.71 -22.25 -9.56
CA PRO A 287 28.49 -21.99 -8.37
C PRO A 287 29.40 -23.21 -8.13
N GLN A 288 30.71 -23.04 -8.26
CA GLN A 288 31.70 -24.07 -7.93
C GLN A 288 31.69 -24.31 -6.40
N ASN A 289 30.92 -25.30 -5.96
CA ASN A 289 31.25 -26.01 -4.73
C ASN A 289 32.26 -27.09 -5.10
N GLU A 290 33.50 -26.98 -4.61
CA GLU A 290 34.43 -28.12 -4.57
C GLU A 290 33.76 -29.25 -3.79
N ARG A 291 33.20 -30.22 -4.53
CA ARG A 291 32.81 -31.51 -3.97
C ARG A 291 34.10 -32.26 -3.70
N THR A 292 34.49 -32.36 -2.44
CA THR A 292 35.52 -33.31 -2.01
C THR A 292 35.09 -34.70 -2.45
N ARG A 293 35.80 -35.23 -3.44
CA ARG A 293 35.61 -36.55 -4.04
C ARG A 293 35.95 -37.61 -2.99
N GLY A 294 34.95 -38.20 -2.38
CA GLY A 294 35.15 -39.25 -1.37
C GLY A 294 33.84 -39.82 -0.87
N ASP A 295 33.01 -40.37 -1.78
CA ASP A 295 32.12 -41.51 -1.52
C ASP A 295 31.12 -41.65 -2.68
N VAL A 296 31.49 -42.44 -3.69
CA VAL A 296 30.57 -42.86 -4.75
C VAL A 296 30.77 -44.35 -4.98
N LEU A 297 30.39 -45.20 -4.02
CA LEU A 297 30.17 -46.63 -4.26
C LEU A 297 29.11 -47.26 -3.32
N GLY A 298 28.08 -46.51 -2.89
CA GLY A 298 27.06 -47.06 -1.98
C GLY A 298 25.62 -46.54 -2.11
N ARG A 299 25.29 -45.73 -3.12
CA ARG A 299 24.06 -44.91 -3.11
C ARG A 299 23.08 -45.13 -4.25
N GLU A 300 23.08 -46.30 -4.89
CA GLU A 300 22.09 -46.62 -5.93
C GLU A 300 20.94 -47.51 -5.42
N SER A 301 21.11 -48.25 -4.31
CA SER A 301 20.04 -49.14 -3.82
C SER A 301 19.01 -48.47 -2.89
N ASN A 302 19.24 -47.25 -2.41
CA ASN A 302 18.41 -46.57 -1.38
C ASN A 302 17.49 -45.46 -1.93
N ASN A 303 17.53 -45.18 -3.25
CA ASN A 303 16.80 -44.06 -3.85
C ASN A 303 15.39 -44.42 -4.32
N ASP A 304 15.11 -45.69 -4.63
CA ASP A 304 13.80 -46.08 -5.15
C ASP A 304 12.75 -46.25 -4.05
N GLU A 305 13.12 -46.74 -2.87
CA GLU A 305 12.19 -46.83 -1.73
C GLU A 305 11.78 -45.45 -1.19
N ARG A 306 12.73 -44.51 -1.10
CA ARG A 306 12.46 -43.13 -0.66
C ARG A 306 11.61 -42.33 -1.64
N ARG A 307 11.64 -42.67 -2.93
CA ARG A 307 10.84 -41.99 -3.98
C ARG A 307 9.37 -42.40 -3.91
N ILE A 308 9.09 -43.66 -3.57
CA ILE A 308 7.72 -44.18 -3.44
C ILE A 308 7.05 -43.64 -2.18
N GLU A 309 7.78 -43.52 -1.07
CA GLU A 309 7.29 -42.96 0.19
C GLU A 309 7.02 -41.45 0.10
N ARG A 310 7.89 -40.71 -0.59
CA ARG A 310 7.71 -39.26 -0.83
C ARG A 310 6.48 -38.96 -1.69
N ASN A 311 6.25 -39.73 -2.75
CA ASN A 311 5.09 -39.57 -3.62
C ASN A 311 3.76 -39.88 -2.91
N ARG A 312 3.74 -40.83 -1.95
CA ARG A 312 2.55 -41.09 -1.12
C ARG A 312 2.25 -39.94 -0.17
N ASN A 313 3.28 -39.39 0.48
CA ASN A 313 3.13 -38.28 1.43
C ASN A 313 2.72 -36.97 0.74
N ASP A 314 3.19 -36.73 -0.48
CA ASP A 314 2.81 -35.55 -1.26
C ASP A 314 1.35 -35.63 -1.75
N ALA A 315 0.89 -36.80 -2.17
CA ALA A 315 -0.51 -37.02 -2.56
C ALA A 315 -1.50 -36.90 -1.38
N GLU A 316 -1.08 -37.28 -0.16
CA GLU A 316 -1.90 -37.15 1.04
C GLU A 316 -1.94 -35.70 1.57
N ARG A 317 -0.83 -34.97 1.45
CA ARG A 317 -0.78 -33.51 1.72
C ARG A 317 -1.66 -32.72 0.76
N GLU A 318 -1.65 -33.05 -0.53
CA GLU A 318 -2.48 -32.35 -1.52
C GLU A 318 -3.98 -32.55 -1.26
N ARG A 319 -4.38 -33.76 -0.84
CA ARG A 319 -5.77 -34.05 -0.43
C ARG A 319 -6.18 -33.29 0.83
N THR A 320 -5.28 -33.14 1.78
CA THR A 320 -5.54 -32.38 3.02
C THR A 320 -5.66 -30.89 2.73
N LEU A 321 -4.76 -30.33 1.92
CA LEU A 321 -4.79 -28.94 1.48
C LEU A 321 -6.04 -28.60 0.66
N ASN A 322 -6.49 -29.51 -0.20
CA ASN A 322 -7.73 -29.31 -0.97
C ASN A 322 -8.98 -29.32 -0.07
N ARG A 323 -9.06 -30.22 0.92
CA ARG A 323 -10.15 -30.20 1.91
C ARG A 323 -10.16 -28.92 2.74
N GLU A 324 -8.99 -28.42 3.11
CA GLU A 324 -8.86 -27.18 3.89
C GLU A 324 -9.27 -25.96 3.05
N ARG A 325 -8.89 -25.92 1.76
CA ARG A 325 -9.35 -24.89 0.81
C ARG A 325 -10.85 -24.92 0.61
N GLU A 326 -11.45 -26.10 0.46
CA GLU A 326 -12.91 -26.25 0.35
C GLU A 326 -13.62 -25.79 1.62
N ALA A 327 -13.07 -26.09 2.81
CA ALA A 327 -13.62 -25.63 4.08
C ALA A 327 -13.52 -24.10 4.26
N ILE A 328 -12.42 -23.48 3.82
CA ILE A 328 -12.24 -22.02 3.84
C ILE A 328 -13.20 -21.35 2.85
N GLN A 329 -13.33 -21.91 1.64
CA GLN A 329 -14.26 -21.40 0.63
C GLN A 329 -15.71 -21.43 1.14
N LYS A 330 -16.13 -22.55 1.73
CA LYS A 330 -17.48 -22.70 2.29
C LYS A 330 -17.74 -21.72 3.43
N ARG A 331 -16.74 -21.48 4.29
CA ARG A 331 -16.83 -20.50 5.39
C ARG A 331 -16.92 -19.06 4.87
N ASN A 332 -16.16 -18.73 3.83
CA ASN A 332 -16.23 -17.41 3.18
C ASN A 332 -17.59 -17.18 2.50
N ASP A 333 -18.17 -18.21 1.89
CA ASP A 333 -19.50 -18.14 1.27
C ASP A 333 -20.61 -17.98 2.32
N GLU A 334 -20.49 -18.65 3.47
CA GLU A 334 -21.39 -18.49 4.62
C GLU A 334 -21.29 -17.09 5.25
N ASP A 335 -20.08 -16.56 5.45
CA ASP A 335 -19.86 -15.20 5.96
C ASP A 335 -20.39 -14.14 4.98
N SER A 336 -20.19 -14.35 3.68
CA SER A 336 -20.71 -13.47 2.63
C SER A 336 -22.24 -13.45 2.61
N LYS A 337 -22.88 -14.60 2.86
CA LYS A 337 -24.33 -14.72 2.97
C LYS A 337 -24.85 -14.03 4.24
N ALA A 338 -24.20 -14.24 5.38
CA ALA A 338 -24.55 -13.58 6.64
C ALA A 338 -24.41 -12.04 6.56
N LEU A 339 -23.38 -11.54 5.87
CA LEU A 339 -23.21 -10.11 5.62
C LEU A 339 -24.33 -9.52 4.75
N ARG A 340 -24.78 -10.25 3.72
CA ARG A 340 -25.91 -9.84 2.87
C ARG A 340 -27.23 -9.80 3.66
N GLU A 341 -27.52 -10.84 4.43
CA GLU A 341 -28.73 -10.90 5.28
C GLU A 341 -28.73 -9.77 6.33
N ARG A 342 -27.56 -9.46 6.92
CA ARG A 342 -27.43 -8.34 7.88
C ARG A 342 -27.66 -6.98 7.22
N GLY A 343 -27.17 -6.79 6.00
CA GLY A 343 -27.39 -5.58 5.22
C GLY A 343 -28.87 -5.40 4.81
N GLU A 344 -29.56 -6.48 4.46
CA GLU A 344 -31.00 -6.46 4.16
C GLU A 344 -31.84 -6.18 5.40
N ASN A 345 -31.51 -6.77 6.55
CA ASN A 345 -32.20 -6.47 7.81
C ASN A 345 -31.99 -5.02 8.26
N GLN A 346 -30.78 -4.47 8.13
CA GLN A 346 -30.56 -3.03 8.41
C GLN A 346 -31.37 -2.13 7.49
N LYS A 347 -31.49 -2.47 6.19
CA LYS A 347 -32.36 -1.73 5.26
C LYS A 347 -33.83 -1.82 5.68
N ARG A 348 -34.34 -3.00 6.04
CA ARG A 348 -35.72 -3.18 6.51
C ARG A 348 -35.99 -2.40 7.80
N GLU A 349 -35.08 -2.43 8.77
CA GLU A 349 -35.21 -1.65 10.01
C GLU A 349 -35.21 -0.14 9.73
N SER A 350 -34.37 0.34 8.81
CA SER A 350 -34.35 1.76 8.43
C SER A 350 -35.64 2.20 7.73
N GLN A 351 -36.20 1.38 6.84
CA GLN A 351 -37.51 1.63 6.23
C GLN A 351 -38.64 1.62 7.26
N GLN A 352 -38.64 0.68 8.20
CA GLN A 352 -39.66 0.60 9.24
C GLN A 352 -39.63 1.80 10.18
N ARG A 353 -38.43 2.29 10.53
CA ARG A 353 -38.27 3.52 11.33
C ARG A 353 -38.79 4.75 10.61
N GLU A 354 -38.56 4.85 9.30
CA GLU A 354 -39.06 5.97 8.49
C GLU A 354 -40.59 5.95 8.39
N ILE A 355 -41.20 4.77 8.18
CA ILE A 355 -42.66 4.61 8.17
C ILE A 355 -43.28 5.01 9.51
N ASN A 356 -42.67 4.59 10.63
CA ASN A 356 -43.16 4.96 11.96
C ASN A 356 -43.05 6.47 12.20
N ARG A 357 -41.96 7.10 11.76
CA ARG A 357 -41.78 8.55 11.88
C ARG A 357 -42.84 9.33 11.09
N GLN A 358 -43.16 8.89 9.86
CA GLN A 358 -44.22 9.48 9.04
C GLN A 358 -45.60 9.30 9.67
N ARG A 359 -45.89 8.15 10.28
CA ARG A 359 -47.15 7.94 11.03
C ARG A 359 -47.27 8.86 12.24
N GLU A 360 -46.19 9.04 13.00
CA GLU A 360 -46.19 9.96 14.15
C GLU A 360 -46.39 11.41 13.74
N GLU A 361 -45.76 11.86 12.65
CA GLU A 361 -46.01 13.20 12.09
C GLU A 361 -47.46 13.38 11.62
N SER A 362 -48.02 12.35 10.97
CA SER A 362 -49.41 12.36 10.52
C SER A 362 -50.40 12.49 11.68
N ALA A 363 -50.19 11.69 12.74
CA ALA A 363 -51.01 11.75 13.95
C ALA A 363 -50.89 13.11 14.67
N ARG A 364 -49.68 13.69 14.74
CA ARG A 364 -49.48 15.03 15.30
C ARG A 364 -50.22 16.11 14.53
N ARG A 365 -50.19 16.06 13.19
CA ARG A 365 -50.95 17.00 12.34
C ARG A 365 -52.45 16.88 12.56
N GLU A 366 -52.96 15.67 12.68
CA GLU A 366 -54.39 15.44 12.91
C GLU A 366 -54.86 15.98 14.27
N VAL A 367 -54.04 15.84 15.32
CA VAL A 367 -54.32 16.42 16.65
C VAL A 367 -54.33 17.95 16.60
N GLN A 368 -53.33 18.57 15.95
CA GLN A 368 -53.27 20.03 15.79
C GLN A 368 -54.48 20.57 15.01
N GLN A 369 -54.93 19.84 13.99
CA GLN A 369 -56.08 20.22 13.18
C GLN A 369 -57.39 20.15 13.99
N ARG A 370 -57.56 19.10 14.81
CA ARG A 370 -58.71 19.00 15.73
C ARG A 370 -58.71 20.07 16.82
N GLU A 371 -57.55 20.49 17.31
CA GLU A 371 -57.44 21.61 18.26
C GLU A 371 -57.82 22.93 17.59
N ALA A 372 -57.32 23.20 16.38
CA ALA A 372 -57.68 24.39 15.61
C ALA A 372 -59.19 24.47 15.30
N ASP A 373 -59.81 23.34 14.95
CA ASP A 373 -61.26 23.27 14.69
C ASP A 373 -62.08 23.50 15.96
N ARG A 374 -61.62 23.00 17.12
CA ARG A 374 -62.24 23.26 18.43
C ARG A 374 -62.13 24.74 18.81
N GLU A 375 -60.99 25.38 18.56
CA GLU A 375 -60.84 26.82 18.80
C GLU A 375 -61.75 27.64 17.89
N ARG A 376 -61.84 27.28 16.60
CA ARG A 376 -62.78 27.91 15.65
C ARG A 376 -64.22 27.80 16.12
N SER A 377 -64.63 26.61 16.55
CA SER A 377 -65.99 26.35 17.05
C SER A 377 -66.30 27.21 18.28
N ARG A 378 -65.37 27.26 19.25
CA ARG A 378 -65.50 28.12 20.44
C ARG A 378 -65.54 29.61 20.11
N ALA A 379 -64.81 30.06 19.09
CA ALA A 379 -64.84 31.44 18.63
C ALA A 379 -66.19 31.82 18.00
N ILE A 380 -66.75 30.92 17.19
CA ILE A 380 -68.09 31.10 16.58
C ILE A 380 -69.17 31.16 17.67
N GLU A 381 -69.11 30.26 18.66
CA GLU A 381 -70.07 30.21 19.77
C GLU A 381 -70.02 31.50 20.63
N ARG A 382 -68.81 32.01 20.91
CA ARG A 382 -68.62 33.33 21.58
C ARG A 382 -69.15 34.51 20.75
N GLN A 383 -69.11 34.41 19.42
CA GLN A 383 -69.62 35.46 18.54
C GLN A 383 -71.14 35.43 18.45
N GLN A 384 -71.75 34.24 18.48
CA GLN A 384 -73.20 34.07 18.55
C GLN A 384 -73.78 34.51 19.90
N SER A 385 -73.12 34.18 21.03
CA SER A 385 -73.57 34.63 22.35
C SER A 385 -73.50 36.16 22.53
N ARG A 386 -72.46 36.80 21.99
CA ARG A 386 -72.37 38.28 21.95
C ARG A 386 -73.45 38.91 21.07
N ARG A 387 -73.87 38.23 20.00
CA ARG A 387 -74.97 38.70 19.13
C ARG A 387 -76.33 38.58 19.83
N SER A 388 -76.59 37.49 20.56
CA SER A 388 -77.84 37.31 21.30
C SER A 388 -77.94 38.27 22.49
N GLU A 389 -76.85 38.54 23.22
CA GLU A 389 -76.81 39.58 24.27
C GLU A 389 -77.03 41.00 23.73
N ASN A 390 -76.53 41.32 22.52
CA ASN A 390 -76.80 42.61 21.90
C ASN A 390 -78.25 42.73 21.41
N ASN A 391 -78.85 41.64 20.92
CA ASN A 391 -80.26 41.65 20.52
C ASN A 391 -81.20 41.83 21.71
N SER A 392 -80.97 41.16 22.84
CA SER A 392 -81.77 41.32 24.06
C SER A 392 -81.61 42.71 24.70
N ARG A 393 -80.42 43.32 24.61
CA ARG A 393 -80.20 44.74 24.95
C ARG A 393 -80.89 45.73 24.02
N SER A 394 -81.15 45.35 22.76
CA SER A 394 -81.89 46.18 21.81
C SER A 394 -83.41 46.09 22.00
N GLU A 395 -83.93 44.90 22.33
CA GLU A 395 -85.36 44.66 22.62
C GLU A 395 -85.78 45.37 23.92
N SER A 396 -84.99 45.27 24.99
CA SER A 396 -85.21 46.01 26.25
C SER A 396 -85.13 47.55 26.08
N ARG A 397 -84.37 48.05 25.09
CA ARG A 397 -84.35 49.48 24.71
C ARG A 397 -85.56 49.91 23.87
N SER A 398 -86.22 48.98 23.18
CA SER A 398 -87.45 49.24 22.44
C SER A 398 -88.69 49.20 23.34
N GLU A 399 -88.72 48.31 24.34
CA GLU A 399 -89.81 48.24 25.35
C GLU A 399 -89.81 49.43 26.31
N SER A 400 -88.63 49.98 26.65
CA SER A 400 -88.53 51.20 27.45
C SER A 400 -88.93 52.48 26.70
N ARG A 401 -88.99 52.46 25.37
CA ARG A 401 -89.50 53.58 24.54
C ARG A 401 -90.98 53.51 24.23
N SER A 402 -91.65 52.36 24.40
CA SER A 402 -93.09 52.22 24.15
C SER A 402 -93.95 52.57 25.38
N SER A 403 -93.38 52.50 26.58
CA SER A 403 -94.04 52.84 27.85
C SER A 403 -94.13 54.35 28.14
N GLU A 404 -93.40 55.18 27.39
CA GLU A 404 -93.39 56.65 27.56
C GLU A 404 -94.43 57.39 26.70
N ARG A 405 -95.21 56.68 25.88
CA ARG A 405 -96.24 57.26 24.97
C ARG A 405 -97.69 57.05 25.43
N ARG A 406 -97.90 56.56 26.65
CA ARG A 406 -99.22 56.49 27.30
C ARG A 406 -99.20 57.28 28.60
N ARG A 407 -99.32 58.60 28.49
CA ARG A 407 -99.83 59.47 29.54
C ARG A 407 -100.71 60.52 28.89
#